data_AF-A0A1V6HC22-F1
#
_entry.id   AF-A0A1V6HC22-F1
#
_cell.length_a   1.000
_cell.length_b   1.000
_cell.length_c   1.000
_cell.angle_alpha   90.00
_cell.angle_beta   90.00
_cell.angle_gamma   90.00
#
_symmetry.space_group_name_H-M   'P 1'
#
loop_
_entity.id
_entity.type
_entity.pdbx_description
1 polymer ?
#
loop_
_entity_poly.entity_id
_entity_poly.type
_entity_poly.pdbx_seq_one_letter_code
_entity_poly.pdbx_strand_id
1 'polypeptide(L)'
;MRRGDVTGASFAFTVAEDAWEEGEGGIWQRTLVRIGELLEVSPVTFPFYPETALALRAREAWRAGHPAPEAAPAGPDAERKLRQLRAALEVAAE
;
A
#
# COMPACT_ATOMS: atom_id res chain seq x y z
N MET A 1 20.88 3.73 -0.76
CA MET A 1 21.00 4.81 0.24
C MET A 1 22.43 4.99 0.72
N ARG A 2 23.44 4.87 -0.15
CA ARG A 2 24.84 4.96 0.29
C ARG A 2 25.27 6.38 0.69
N ARG A 3 24.53 7.40 0.22
CA ARG A 3 24.80 8.82 0.49
C ARG A 3 23.97 9.40 1.65
N GLY A 4 22.79 8.83 1.91
CA GLY A 4 21.94 9.20 3.05
C GLY A 4 20.99 10.39 2.83
N ASP A 5 20.96 11.00 1.65
CA ASP A 5 20.15 12.21 1.41
C ASP A 5 18.64 12.00 1.54
N VAL A 6 18.17 10.80 1.24
CA VAL A 6 16.77 10.40 1.29
C VAL A 6 16.75 9.17 2.19
N THR A 7 15.89 9.15 3.21
CA THR A 7 15.89 8.10 4.25
C THR A 7 14.50 7.56 4.56
N GLY A 8 13.45 8.37 4.39
CA GLY A 8 12.06 8.00 4.68
C GLY A 8 11.13 8.15 3.47
N ALA A 9 9.84 7.92 3.71
CA ALA A 9 8.79 8.05 2.70
C ALA A 9 7.63 8.90 3.23
N SER A 10 6.94 9.57 2.33
CA SER A 10 5.65 10.18 2.59
C SER A 10 4.62 9.54 1.65
N PHE A 11 3.35 9.67 2.02
CA PHE A 11 2.25 9.16 1.22
C PHE A 11 1.03 10.05 1.34
N ALA A 12 0.26 10.12 0.26
CA ALA A 12 -0.99 10.85 0.19
C ALA A 12 -2.17 9.89 0.18
N PHE A 13 -3.23 10.19 0.95
CA PHE A 13 -4.43 9.36 1.01
C PHE A 13 -5.68 10.21 1.27
N THR A 14 -6.85 9.66 0.93
CA THR A 14 -8.16 10.21 1.31
C THR A 14 -8.63 9.64 2.64
N VAL A 15 -9.48 10.35 3.37
CA VAL A 15 -10.06 9.87 4.64
C VAL A 15 -11.45 9.29 4.36
N ALA A 16 -11.69 8.05 4.77
CA ALA A 16 -13.00 7.41 4.65
C ALA A 16 -13.83 7.56 5.92
N GLU A 17 -13.18 7.52 7.09
CA GLU A 17 -13.84 7.64 8.38
C GLU A 17 -12.90 8.36 9.37
N ASP A 18 -13.42 9.39 10.03
CA ASP A 18 -12.76 10.09 11.12
C ASP A 18 -13.72 10.40 12.27
N ALA A 19 -13.13 10.68 13.43
CA ALA A 19 -13.82 11.09 14.63
C ALA A 19 -13.23 12.41 15.13
N TRP A 20 -14.09 13.25 15.70
CA TRP A 20 -13.71 14.52 16.29
C TRP A 20 -14.18 14.53 17.74
N GLU A 21 -13.30 14.95 18.63
CA GLU A 21 -13.58 15.10 20.05
C GLU A 21 -12.99 16.42 20.56
N GLU A 22 -13.67 17.04 21.52
CA GLU A 22 -13.12 18.21 22.19
C GLU A 22 -12.07 17.74 23.20
N GLY A 23 -10.80 18.04 22.90
CA GLY A 23 -9.67 17.73 23.77
C GLY A 23 -9.50 18.76 24.89
N GLU A 24 -8.44 18.59 25.69
CA GLU A 24 -8.14 19.54 26.77
C GLU A 24 -7.94 20.97 26.25
N GLY A 25 -8.49 21.94 26.99
CA GLY A 25 -8.34 23.36 26.69
C GLY A 25 -9.13 23.86 25.47
N GLY A 26 -10.14 23.11 25.01
CA GLY A 26 -10.98 23.49 23.87
C GLY A 26 -10.30 23.26 22.52
N ILE A 27 -9.23 22.47 22.48
CA ILE A 27 -8.55 22.08 21.25
C ILE A 27 -9.25 20.84 20.69
N TRP A 28 -9.79 20.95 19.49
CA TRP A 28 -10.39 19.81 18.80
C TRP A 28 -9.31 18.79 18.40
N GLN A 29 -9.50 17.55 18.84
CA GLN A 29 -8.69 16.41 18.45
C GLN A 29 -9.41 15.64 17.34
N ARG A 30 -8.68 15.34 16.25
CA ARG A 30 -9.17 14.55 15.12
C ARG A 30 -8.45 13.21 15.08
N THR A 31 -9.22 12.13 15.09
CA THR A 31 -8.73 10.77 14.96
C THR A 31 -9.14 10.20 13.60
N LEU A 32 -8.17 9.82 12.78
CA LEU A 32 -8.43 9.14 11.51
C LEU A 32 -8.65 7.65 11.76
N VAL A 33 -9.88 7.18 11.64
CA VAL A 33 -10.27 5.79 11.93
C VAL A 33 -10.00 4.88 10.74
N ARG A 34 -10.27 5.37 9.53
CA ARG A 34 -10.03 4.62 8.29
C ARG A 34 -9.62 5.54 7.15
N ILE A 35 -8.55 5.16 6.46
CA ILE A 35 -8.19 5.76 5.17
C ILE A 35 -9.10 5.21 4.06
N GLY A 36 -9.37 6.02 3.04
CA GLY A 36 -10.08 5.60 1.84
C GLY A 36 -9.14 4.98 0.83
N GLU A 37 -8.51 5.83 0.03
CA GLU A 37 -7.61 5.42 -1.04
C GLU A 37 -6.20 5.97 -0.80
N LEU A 38 -5.20 5.13 -1.01
CA LEU A 38 -3.79 5.51 -1.05
C LEU A 38 -3.45 5.99 -2.47
N LEU A 39 -3.15 7.28 -2.61
CA LEU A 39 -2.96 7.92 -3.91
C LEU A 39 -1.51 7.86 -4.36
N GLU A 40 -0.56 8.06 -3.44
CA GLU A 40 0.84 8.23 -3.77
C GLU A 40 1.73 7.80 -2.61
N VAL A 41 2.91 7.27 -2.95
CA VAL A 41 3.98 6.92 -2.01
C VAL A 41 5.30 7.35 -2.63
N SER A 42 5.98 8.30 -1.99
CA SER A 42 7.24 8.84 -2.49
C SER A 42 8.36 8.83 -1.47
N PRO A 43 9.60 8.55 -1.91
CA PRO A 43 10.77 8.72 -1.09
C PRO A 43 11.07 10.22 -0.87
N VAL A 44 11.28 10.64 0.37
CA VAL A 44 11.51 12.05 0.73
C VAL A 44 12.67 12.22 1.71
N THR A 45 13.26 13.42 1.72
CA THR A 45 14.35 13.78 2.65
C THR A 45 13.83 14.10 4.05
N PHE A 46 12.59 14.59 4.15
CA PHE A 46 11.92 14.97 5.39
C PHE A 46 10.52 14.32 5.43
N PRO A 47 10.39 13.10 5.97
CA PRO A 47 9.12 12.40 6.01
C PRO A 47 8.16 13.02 7.03
N PHE A 48 6.88 13.10 6.67
CA PHE A 48 5.83 13.48 7.62
C PHE A 48 5.53 12.34 8.62
N TYR A 49 5.88 11.10 8.23
CA TYR A 49 5.73 9.88 9.01
C TYR A 49 7.12 9.33 9.36
N PRO A 50 7.68 9.66 10.55
CA PRO A 50 9.07 9.35 10.91
C PRO A 50 9.40 7.86 10.92
N GLU A 51 8.40 7.00 11.13
CA GLU A 51 8.54 5.55 11.19
C GLU A 51 8.70 4.90 9.82
N THR A 52 8.59 5.67 8.73
CA THR A 52 8.78 5.16 7.38
C THR A 52 10.26 4.91 7.09
N ALA A 53 10.55 3.76 6.48
CA ALA A 53 11.90 3.38 6.07
C ALA A 53 11.90 2.90 4.62
N LEU A 54 12.96 3.24 3.91
CA LEU A 54 13.14 2.85 2.51
C LEU A 54 14.17 1.72 2.37
N ALA A 55 13.78 0.66 1.67
CA ALA A 55 14.63 -0.50 1.44
C ALA A 55 14.87 -0.75 -0.05
N LEU A 56 16.01 -0.29 -0.57
CA LEU A 56 16.33 -0.41 -2.01
C LEU A 56 16.71 -1.84 -2.45
N ARG A 57 17.26 -2.66 -1.53
CA ARG A 57 17.74 -4.02 -1.85
C ARG A 57 17.40 -5.06 -0.78
N ALA A 58 16.65 -4.69 0.26
CA ALA A 58 16.19 -5.67 1.24
C ALA A 58 15.03 -6.52 0.70
N ARG A 59 14.36 -6.11 -0.38
CA ARG A 59 13.26 -6.90 -0.97
C ARG A 59 13.72 -8.30 -1.40
N GLU A 60 14.89 -8.42 -2.01
CA GLU A 60 15.41 -9.73 -2.45
C GLU A 60 15.89 -10.57 -1.28
N ALA A 61 16.60 -9.98 -0.31
CA ALA A 61 16.99 -10.65 0.92
C ALA A 61 15.77 -11.09 1.76
N TRP A 62 14.75 -10.23 1.85
CA TRP A 62 13.48 -10.53 2.50
C TRP A 62 12.75 -11.66 1.78
N ARG A 63 12.65 -11.62 0.44
CA ARG A 63 12.07 -12.72 -0.37
C ARG A 63 12.83 -14.04 -0.23
N ALA A 64 14.16 -13.99 -0.08
CA ALA A 64 14.97 -15.17 0.14
C ALA A 64 14.72 -15.80 1.52
N GLY A 65 14.47 -14.97 2.55
CA GLY A 65 14.12 -15.43 3.91
C GLY A 65 12.63 -15.70 4.13
N HIS A 66 11.77 -15.18 3.26
CA HIS A 66 10.31 -15.34 3.28
C HIS A 66 9.88 -15.80 1.87
N PRO A 67 10.18 -17.07 1.52
CA PRO A 67 9.72 -17.61 0.25
C PRO A 67 8.22 -17.41 0.14
N ALA A 68 7.75 -17.01 -1.05
CA ALA A 68 6.33 -16.86 -1.28
C ALA A 68 5.64 -18.15 -0.85
N PRO A 69 4.51 -18.08 -0.12
CA PRO A 69 3.72 -19.28 0.15
C PRO A 69 3.47 -19.96 -1.20
N GLU A 70 3.66 -21.28 -1.24
CA GLU A 70 3.34 -22.08 -2.42
C GLU A 70 1.98 -21.62 -2.92
N ALA A 71 1.93 -21.21 -4.20
CA ALA A 71 0.76 -20.55 -4.76
C ALA A 71 -0.45 -21.38 -4.39
N ALA A 72 -1.27 -20.85 -3.47
CA ALA A 72 -2.50 -21.53 -3.08
C ALA A 72 -3.23 -21.80 -4.40
N PRO A 73 -3.68 -23.06 -4.64
CA PRO A 73 -4.36 -23.38 -5.89
C PRO A 73 -5.42 -22.32 -6.10
N ALA A 74 -5.39 -21.71 -7.29
CA ALA A 74 -6.31 -20.64 -7.62
C ALA A 74 -7.72 -21.12 -7.26
N GLY A 75 -8.36 -20.43 -6.31
CA GLY A 75 -9.71 -20.81 -5.91
C GLY A 75 -10.61 -20.87 -7.16
N PRO A 76 -11.69 -21.66 -7.14
CA PRO A 76 -12.55 -21.87 -8.32
C PRO A 76 -13.04 -20.56 -8.97
N ASP A 77 -13.10 -19.47 -8.20
CA ASP A 77 -13.43 -18.12 -8.66
C ASP A 77 -12.33 -17.47 -9.52
N ALA A 78 -11.06 -17.64 -9.18
CA ALA A 78 -9.93 -17.09 -9.92
C ALA A 78 -9.78 -17.78 -11.28
N GLU A 79 -9.98 -19.10 -11.34
CA GLU A 79 -10.00 -19.84 -12.60
C GLU A 79 -11.17 -19.44 -13.49
N ARG A 80 -12.37 -19.27 -12.91
CA ARG A 80 -13.55 -18.79 -13.64
C ARG A 80 -13.29 -17.40 -14.23
N LYS A 81 -12.71 -16.50 -13.44
CA LYS A 81 -12.41 -15.13 -13.88
C LYS A 81 -11.34 -15.10 -14.96
N LEU A 82 -10.32 -15.96 -14.88
CA LEU A 82 -9.32 -16.12 -15.93
C LEU A 82 -9.92 -16.66 -17.23
N ARG A 83 -10.82 -17.65 -17.15
CA ARG A 83 -11.56 -18.15 -18.32
C ARG A 83 -12.41 -17.06 -18.97
N GLN A 84 -13.13 -16.27 -18.16
CA GLN A 84 -13.93 -15.14 -18.64
C GLN A 84 -13.06 -14.07 -19.33
N LEU A 85 -11.92 -13.72 -18.74
CA LEU A 85 -11.00 -12.74 -19.32
C LEU A 85 -10.38 -13.23 -20.63
N ARG A 86 -9.99 -14.51 -20.71
CA ARG A 86 -9.48 -15.11 -21.94
C ARG A 86 -10.52 -15.12 -23.05
N ALA A 87 -11.75 -15.54 -22.75
CA ALA A 87 -12.84 -15.51 -23.72
C ALA A 87 -13.18 -14.08 -24.18
N ALA A 88 -13.18 -13.11 -23.27
CA ALA A 88 -13.40 -11.71 -23.62
C ALA A 88 -12.29 -11.13 -24.51
N LEU A 89 -11.03 -11.57 -24.31
CA LEU A 89 -9.89 -11.21 -25.15
C LEU A 89 -9.97 -11.82 -26.55
N GLU A 90 -10.42 -13.08 -26.66
CA GLU A 90 -10.61 -13.74 -27.96
C GLU A 90 -11.74 -13.08 -28.77
N VAL A 91 -12.85 -12.75 -28.13
CA VAL A 91 -13.98 -12.03 -28.78
C VAL A 91 -13.58 -10.60 -29.18
N ALA A 92 -12.70 -9.95 -28.43
CA ALA A 92 -12.21 -8.61 -28.77
C ALA A 92 -11.12 -8.60 -29.87
N ALA A 93 -10.61 -9.78 -30.24
CA ALA A 93 -9.58 -9.94 -31.26
C ALA A 93 -10.13 -10.32 -32.66
N GLU A 94 -11.44 -10.57 -32.77
CA GLU A 94 -12.21 -10.66 -34.03
C GLU A 94 -12.87 -9.32 -34.37
#